data_AF-A0A327JRZ3-F1
#
_entry.id   AF-A0A327JRZ3-F1
#
_cell.length_a   1.000
_cell.length_b   1.000
_cell.length_c   1.000
_cell.angle_alpha   90.00
_cell.angle_beta   90.00
_cell.angle_gamma   90.00
#
_symmetry.space_group_name_H-M   'P 1'
#
loop_
_entity.id
_entity.type
_entity.pdbx_description
1 polymer ?
#
loop_
_entity_poly.entity_id
_entity_poly.type
_entity_poly.pdbx_seq_one_letter_code
_entity_poly.pdbx_strand_id
1 'polypeptide(L)' 'MAQVIVRNLDDDVVGRLKRLAAAERKSLEQKLREILNEAGRPSPADLQARARALAEKAQPTDLDAVDLIREDRER' A
#
# COMPACT_ATOMS: atom_id res chain seq x y z
N MET A 1 7.00 -7.53 12.00
CA MET A 1 6.76 -6.54 13.08
C MET A 1 7.83 -5.48 12.98
N ALA A 2 7.46 -4.22 12.84
CA ALA A 2 8.36 -3.07 12.80
C ALA A 2 7.85 -2.02 13.78
N GLN A 3 8.76 -1.26 14.39
CA GLN A 3 8.44 -0.22 15.36
C GLN A 3 9.02 1.12 14.90
N VAL A 4 8.24 2.17 15.02
CA VAL A 4 8.64 3.55 14.72
C VAL A 4 8.42 4.39 15.97
N ILE A 5 9.41 5.22 16.32
CA ILE A 5 9.32 6.19 17.42
C ILE A 5 9.44 7.59 16.81
N VAL A 6 8.40 8.41 16.96
CA VAL A 6 8.42 9.81 16.54
C VAL A 6 8.73 10.66 17.78
N ARG A 7 9.91 11.28 17.82
CA ARG A 7 10.35 12.14 18.93
C ARG A 7 9.99 13.59 18.67
N ASN A 8 9.82 14.36 19.75
CA ASN A 8 9.55 15.81 19.71
C ASN A 8 8.34 16.17 18.84
N LEU A 9 7.29 15.33 18.87
CA LEU A 9 6.03 15.66 18.21
C LEU A 9 5.28 16.69 19.06
N ASP A 10 4.83 17.76 18.43
CA ASP A 10 4.05 18.81 19.06
C ASP A 10 2.82 18.24 19.79
N ASP A 11 2.65 18.61 21.05
CA ASP A 11 1.56 18.16 21.91
C ASP A 11 0.19 18.51 21.33
N ASP A 12 0.08 19.62 20.61
CA ASP A 12 -1.16 20.02 19.93
C ASP A 12 -1.52 19.05 18.81
N VAL A 13 -0.51 18.54 18.09
CA VAL A 13 -0.69 17.51 17.06
C VAL A 13 -1.18 16.21 17.71
N VAL A 14 -0.53 15.79 18.81
CA VAL A 14 -0.95 14.60 19.57
C VAL A 14 -2.38 14.74 20.06
N GLY A 15 -2.75 15.92 20.57
CA GLY A 15 -4.10 16.23 21.03
C GLY A 15 -5.15 16.11 19.91
N ARG A 16 -4.86 16.66 18.72
CA ARG A 16 -5.75 16.52 17.55
C ARG A 16 -5.92 15.06 17.13
N LEU A 17 -4.83 14.30 17.06
CA LEU A 17 -4.87 12.89 16.66
C LEU A 17 -5.65 12.03 17.67
N LYS A 18 -5.50 12.29 18.98
CA LYS A 18 -6.30 11.64 20.02
C LYS A 18 -7.79 11.90 19.85
N ARG A 19 -8.19 13.15 19.56
CA ARG A 19 -9.60 13.51 19.30
C ARG A 19 -10.15 12.80 18.07
N LEU A 20 -9.38 12.73 16.98
CA LEU A 20 -9.77 12.01 15.77
C LEU A 20 -9.95 10.51 16.05
N ALA A 21 -9.02 9.89 16.78
CA ALA A 21 -9.12 8.48 17.15
C ALA A 21 -10.36 8.21 18.03
N ALA A 22 -10.63 9.08 19.02
CA ALA A 22 -11.79 8.97 19.89
C ALA A 22 -13.13 9.11 19.14
N ALA A 23 -13.21 10.04 18.17
CA ALA A 23 -14.39 10.20 17.33
C ALA A 23 -14.73 8.93 16.53
N GLU A 24 -13.71 8.14 16.15
CA GLU A 24 -13.86 6.86 15.47
C GLU A 24 -13.96 5.66 16.42
N ARG A 25 -13.95 5.88 17.74
CA ARG A 25 -13.89 4.82 18.78
C ARG A 25 -12.69 3.87 18.60
N LYS A 26 -11.54 4.41 18.20
CA LYS A 26 -10.28 3.68 18.01
C LYS A 26 -9.22 4.13 19.00
N SER A 27 -8.22 3.28 19.22
CA SER A 27 -7.01 3.70 19.93
C SER A 27 -6.19 4.67 19.05
N LEU A 28 -5.38 5.52 19.69
CA LEU A 28 -4.46 6.40 18.95
C LEU A 28 -3.50 5.58 18.08
N GLU A 29 -3.00 4.46 18.60
CA GLU A 29 -2.10 3.57 17.88
C GLU A 29 -2.76 2.99 16.62
N GLN A 30 -4.00 2.51 16.73
CA GLN A 30 -4.76 2.02 15.58
C GLN A 30 -4.96 3.13 14.54
N LYS A 31 -5.32 4.34 14.96
CA LYS A 31 -5.52 5.47 14.04
C LYS A 31 -4.21 5.84 13.33
N LEU A 32 -3.09 5.86 14.06
CA LEU A 32 -1.76 6.11 13.48
C LEU A 32 -1.38 5.03 12.47
N ARG A 33 -1.62 3.77 12.79
CA ARG A 33 -1.39 2.64 11.88
C ARG A 33 -2.18 2.78 10.58
N GLU A 34 -3.45 3.16 10.66
CA GLU A 34 -4.29 3.41 9.48
C GLU A 34 -3.75 4.56 8.64
N ILE A 35 -3.38 5.69 9.26
CA ILE A 35 -2.79 6.85 8.56
C ILE A 35 -1.49 6.45 7.85
N LEU A 36 -0.60 5.73 8.52
CA LEU A 36 0.67 5.29 7.94
C LEU A 36 0.47 4.29 6.80
N ASN A 37 -0.49 3.38 6.95
CA ASN A 37 -0.83 2.44 5.88
C ASN A 37 -1.41 3.16 4.66
N GLU A 38 -2.28 4.14 4.86
CA GLU A 38 -2.86 4.92 3.76
C GLU A 38 -1.79 5.77 3.07
N ALA A 39 -0.98 6.48 3.84
CA ALA A 39 0.11 7.31 3.32
C ALA A 39 1.20 6.49 2.61
N GLY A 40 1.38 5.23 2.99
CA GLY A 40 2.31 4.30 2.35
C GLY A 40 1.79 3.67 1.06
N ARG A 41 0.51 3.85 0.71
CA ARG A 41 -0.02 3.32 -0.56
C ARG A 41 0.56 4.10 -1.74
N PRO A 42 1.06 3.41 -2.78
CA PRO A 42 1.51 4.07 -3.99
C PRO A 42 0.32 4.78 -4.64
N SER A 43 0.56 5.97 -5.20
CA SER A 43 -0.48 6.66 -5.95
C SER A 43 -0.82 5.87 -7.22
N PRO A 44 -2.02 6.08 -7.81
CA PRO A 44 -2.34 5.49 -9.11
C PRO A 44 -1.30 5.84 -10.19
N ALA A 45 -0.72 7.05 -10.12
CA ALA A 45 0.35 7.48 -11.02
C ALA A 45 1.64 6.67 -10.79
N ASP A 46 2.03 6.42 -9.54
CA ASP A 46 3.20 5.61 -9.20
C ASP A 46 3.02 4.15 -9.66
N LEU A 47 1.81 3.62 -9.52
CA LEU A 47 1.47 2.29 -10.02
C LEU A 47 1.57 2.21 -11.55
N GLN A 48 1.04 3.22 -12.26
CA GLN A 48 1.16 3.29 -13.72
C GLN A 48 2.62 3.41 -14.17
N ALA A 49 3.42 4.25 -13.51
CA ALA A 49 4.83 4.40 -13.80
C ALA A 49 5.58 3.08 -13.60
N ARG A 50 5.29 2.36 -12.50
CA ARG A 50 5.83 1.03 -12.24
C ARG A 50 5.40 0.00 -13.30
N ALA A 51 4.14 0.01 -13.70
CA ALA A 51 3.62 -0.90 -14.73
C ALA A 51 4.30 -0.66 -16.09
N ARG A 52 4.50 0.61 -16.47
CA ARG A 52 5.23 0.98 -17.69
C ARG A 52 6.68 0.53 -17.64
N ALA A 53 7.38 0.81 -16.54
CA ALA A 53 8.76 0.38 -16.37
C ALA A 53 8.92 -1.16 -16.38
N LEU A 54 7.89 -1.90 -15.93
CA LEU A 54 7.87 -3.35 -16.04
C LEU A 54 7.60 -3.81 -17.48
N ALA A 55 6.65 -3.18 -18.17
CA ALA A 55 6.32 -3.47 -19.57
C ALA A 55 7.51 -3.21 -20.51
N GLU A 56 8.27 -2.13 -20.29
CA GLU A 56 9.49 -1.81 -21.06
C GLU A 56 10.60 -2.86 -20.88
N LYS A 57 10.65 -3.50 -19.71
CA LYS A 57 11.62 -4.57 -19.41
C LYS A 57 11.13 -5.95 -19.85
N ALA A 58 9.83 -6.12 -20.03
CA ALA A 58 9.24 -7.37 -20.47
C ALA A 58 9.51 -7.55 -21.98
N GLN A 59 9.89 -8.76 -22.38
CA GLN A 59 9.94 -9.09 -23.79
C GLN A 59 8.52 -9.37 -24.28
N PRO A 60 8.11 -8.85 -25.46
CA PRO A 60 6.89 -9.28 -26.10
C PRO A 60 6.89 -10.80 -26.27
N THR A 61 5.75 -11.43 -26.03
CA THR A 61 5.56 -12.86 -26.24
C THR A 61 4.31 -13.08 -27.07
N ASP A 62 4.40 -14.03 -27.99
CA ASP A 62 3.28 -14.44 -28.85
C ASP A 62 2.49 -15.58 -28.20
N LEU A 63 2.87 -15.98 -26.97
CA LEU A 63 2.21 -17.03 -26.22
C LEU A 63 0.81 -16.57 -25.78
N ASP A 64 -0.21 -17.34 -26.13
CA ASP A 64 -1.55 -17.15 -25.63
C ASP A 64 -1.67 -17.75 -24.21
N ALA A 65 -2.10 -16.92 -23.26
CA ALA A 65 -2.38 -17.35 -21.90
C ALA A 65 -3.44 -18.46 -21.86
N VAL A 66 -4.39 -18.48 -22.80
CA VAL A 66 -5.44 -19.51 -22.88
C VAL A 66 -4.85 -20.88 -23.18
N ASP A 67 -3.88 -20.95 -24.09
CA ASP A 67 -3.23 -22.21 -24.48
C ASP A 67 -2.36 -22.75 -23.34
N LEU A 68 -1.62 -21.87 -22.65
CA LEU A 68 -0.83 -22.24 -21.47
C LEU A 68 -1.69 -22.78 -20.32
N ILE A 69 -2.85 -22.17 -20.07
CA ILE A 69 -3.79 -22.63 -19.01
C ILE A 69 -4.40 -23.99 -19.37
N ARG A 70 -4.64 -24.27 -20.66
CA ARG A 70 -5.13 -25.58 -21.12
C ARG A 70 -4.07 -26.65 -20.95
N GLU A 71 -2.83 -26.38 -21.36
CA GLU A 71 -1.71 -27.31 -21.22
C GLU A 71 -1.47 -27.71 -19.75
N ASP A 72 -1.54 -26.76 -18.82
CA ASP A 72 -1.34 -27.02 -17.38
C ASP A 72 -2.50 -27.84 -16.76
N ARG A 73 -3.72 -27.70 -17.30
CA ARG A 73 -4.90 -28.45 -16.82
C ARG A 73 -4.91 -29.90 -17.31
N GLU A 74 -4.36 -30.18 -18.49
CA GLU A 74 -4.34 -31.50 -19.11
C GLU A 74 -3.17 -32.39 -18.62
N ARG A 75 -2.34 -31.86 -17.72
CA ARG A 75 -1.19 -32.53 -17.12
C ARG A 75 -1.49 -33.14 -15.76
#